data_AF-A0A356TCA6-F1
#
_entry.id   AF-A0A356TCA6-F1
#
_cell.length_a   1.000
_cell.length_b   1.000
_cell.length_c   1.000
_cell.angle_alpha   90.00
_cell.angle_beta   90.00
_cell.angle_gamma   90.00
#
_symmetry.space_group_name_H-M   'P 1'
#
loop_
_entity.id
_entity.type
_entity.pdbx_description
1 polymer ?
#
loop_
_entity_poly.entity_id
_entity_poly.type
_entity_poly.pdbx_seq_one_letter_code
_entity_poly.pdbx_strand_id
1 'polypeptide(L)'
;MSTIAFRLFTEQRTPVGEMLGELQLADFRERFGANTSFWTADDYERQWTRAAEALLAGAAKGAFVTSLTDPSHPGFAFIWEFLRDGDELVFHNRLIALHEHQPPFDPWDVARYVEPHEPDHEEGDGISEWRVSAAELEVALEVTECIFPLDRWGDVSHASVHLVRVERSSGGGFLIVTRETHGEFDVWVETADEVDAYLSGLEVEWRLA
;
A
#
# COMPACT_ATOMS: atom_id res chain seq x y z
N MET A 1 -21.07 -1.99 10.93
CA MET A 1 -19.60 -1.87 10.94
C MET A 1 -19.18 -1.25 9.62
N SER A 2 -18.43 -0.16 9.65
CA SER A 2 -17.98 0.56 8.47
C SER A 2 -16.50 0.26 8.23
N THR A 3 -16.17 -0.36 7.11
CA THR A 3 -14.80 -0.77 6.80
C THR A 3 -14.17 0.17 5.79
N ILE A 4 -12.96 0.63 6.07
CA ILE A 4 -12.05 1.22 5.06
C ILE A 4 -10.98 0.19 4.79
N ALA A 5 -10.79 -0.21 3.54
CA ALA A 5 -9.71 -1.11 3.18
C ALA A 5 -8.94 -0.65 1.96
N PHE A 6 -7.62 -0.82 2.01
CA PHE A 6 -6.74 -0.64 0.85
C PHE A 6 -6.02 -1.96 0.59
N ARG A 7 -6.00 -2.34 -0.70
CA ARG A 7 -5.31 -3.54 -1.15
C ARG A 7 -4.45 -3.28 -2.38
N LEU A 8 -3.24 -3.85 -2.39
CA LEU A 8 -2.41 -3.98 -3.59
C LEU A 8 -2.32 -5.44 -4.05
N PHE A 9 -2.44 -5.64 -5.36
CA PHE A 9 -2.30 -6.93 -6.02
C PHE A 9 -0.94 -6.99 -6.72
N THR A 10 0.03 -7.64 -6.10
CA THR A 10 1.45 -7.59 -6.50
C THR A 10 1.75 -8.23 -7.86
N GLU A 11 1.01 -9.24 -8.31
CA GLU A 11 1.13 -9.77 -9.69
C GLU A 11 0.21 -9.10 -10.71
N GLN A 12 -0.79 -8.33 -10.28
CA GLN A 12 -1.76 -7.77 -11.22
C GLN A 12 -1.32 -6.38 -11.68
N ARG A 13 -1.53 -6.12 -12.96
CA ARG A 13 -1.22 -4.82 -13.58
C ARG A 13 -2.46 -4.26 -14.26
N THR A 14 -2.56 -2.93 -14.27
CA THR A 14 -3.51 -2.21 -15.13
C THR A 14 -3.08 -2.34 -16.60
N PRO A 15 -3.95 -2.01 -17.58
CA PRO A 15 -3.57 -2.03 -19.00
C PRO A 15 -2.37 -1.13 -19.35
N VAL A 16 -2.07 -0.13 -18.51
CA VAL A 16 -0.94 0.79 -18.68
C VAL A 16 0.31 0.37 -17.87
N GLY A 17 0.27 -0.81 -17.23
CA GLY A 17 1.44 -1.40 -16.54
C GLY A 17 1.63 -0.96 -15.09
N GLU A 18 0.67 -0.26 -14.49
CA GLU A 18 0.72 0.10 -13.06
C GLU A 18 0.28 -1.08 -12.19
N MET A 19 0.72 -1.14 -10.93
CA MET A 19 0.27 -2.17 -10.00
C MET A 19 -1.23 -1.99 -9.72
N LEU A 20 -2.02 -3.06 -9.82
CA LEU A 20 -3.45 -2.95 -9.54
C LEU A 20 -3.68 -2.82 -8.03
N GLY A 21 -4.53 -1.90 -7.62
CA GLY A 21 -5.03 -1.78 -6.26
C GLY A 21 -6.56 -1.73 -6.19
N GLU A 22 -7.10 -1.95 -5.00
CA GLU A 22 -8.52 -1.79 -4.68
C GLU A 22 -8.69 -1.02 -3.37
N LEU A 23 -9.59 -0.05 -3.39
CA LEU A 23 -10.10 0.66 -2.24
C LEU A 23 -11.51 0.15 -1.93
N GLN A 24 -11.80 -0.05 -0.66
CA GLN A 24 -13.15 -0.23 -0.14
C GLN A 24 -13.49 0.86 0.88
N LEU A 25 -14.62 1.54 0.67
CA LEU A 25 -15.22 2.49 1.62
C LEU A 25 -16.64 2.02 1.94
N ALA A 26 -16.83 1.34 3.06
CA ALA A 26 -18.06 0.62 3.39
C ALA A 26 -18.47 -0.33 2.24
N ASP A 27 -19.58 -0.05 1.56
CA ASP A 27 -20.09 -0.84 0.44
C ASP A 27 -19.51 -0.41 -0.92
N PHE A 28 -18.88 0.75 -0.99
CA PHE A 28 -18.24 1.25 -2.20
C PHE A 28 -16.89 0.57 -2.41
N ARG A 29 -16.59 0.22 -3.67
CA ARG A 29 -15.30 -0.32 -4.09
C ARG A 29 -14.83 0.33 -5.37
N GLU A 30 -13.55 0.63 -5.43
CA GLU A 30 -12.90 1.16 -6.62
C GLU A 30 -11.55 0.51 -6.85
N ARG A 31 -11.24 0.22 -8.12
CA ARG A 31 -9.92 -0.25 -8.52
C ARG A 31 -9.09 0.91 -9.06
N PHE A 32 -7.82 0.94 -8.72
CA PHE A 32 -6.88 1.97 -9.14
C PHE A 32 -5.57 1.38 -9.66
N GLY A 33 -4.81 2.19 -10.40
CA GLY A 33 -3.42 1.91 -10.75
C GLY A 33 -2.48 2.62 -9.80
N ALA A 34 -1.72 1.86 -9.01
CA ALA A 34 -0.64 2.36 -8.18
C ALA A 34 0.64 2.46 -9.03
N ASN A 35 1.06 3.70 -9.30
CA ASN A 35 2.30 3.95 -10.01
C ASN A 35 3.50 3.57 -9.12
N THR A 36 4.31 2.63 -9.58
CA THR A 36 5.48 2.15 -8.82
C THR A 36 6.81 2.64 -9.36
N SER A 37 6.82 3.74 -10.13
CA SER A 37 8.06 4.33 -10.65
C SER A 37 8.85 5.10 -9.60
N PHE A 38 8.16 5.63 -8.58
CA PHE A 38 8.75 6.37 -7.47
C PHE A 38 8.58 5.65 -6.13
N TRP A 39 7.35 5.23 -5.81
CA TRP A 39 7.05 4.46 -4.60
C TRP A 39 6.96 2.98 -4.85
N THR A 40 7.45 2.19 -3.90
CA THR A 40 7.21 0.74 -3.86
C THR A 40 5.83 0.45 -3.27
N ALA A 41 5.37 -0.80 -3.36
CA ALA A 41 4.16 -1.24 -2.64
C ALA A 41 4.26 -0.94 -1.13
N ASP A 42 5.43 -1.19 -0.53
CA ASP A 42 5.70 -0.92 0.88
C ASP A 42 5.57 0.57 1.22
N ASP A 43 5.94 1.47 0.31
CA ASP A 43 5.81 2.90 0.55
C ASP A 43 4.33 3.32 0.63
N TYR A 44 3.50 2.80 -0.29
CA TYR A 44 2.05 2.99 -0.24
C TYR A 44 1.46 2.43 1.05
N GLU A 45 1.81 1.21 1.43
CA GLU A 45 1.37 0.59 2.68
C GLU A 45 1.75 1.43 3.91
N ARG A 46 2.99 1.91 3.97
CA ARG A 46 3.47 2.74 5.07
C ARG A 46 2.74 4.08 5.12
N GLN A 47 2.42 4.65 3.97
CA GLN A 47 1.63 5.88 3.90
C GLN A 47 0.19 5.63 4.38
N TRP A 48 -0.45 4.56 3.92
CA TRP A 48 -1.80 4.19 4.33
C TRP A 48 -1.88 3.85 5.82
N THR A 49 -0.88 3.16 6.36
CA THR A 49 -0.76 2.86 7.78
C THR A 49 -0.74 4.13 8.61
N ARG A 50 0.11 5.09 8.24
CA ARG A 50 0.17 6.39 8.93
C ARG A 50 -1.14 7.17 8.82
N ALA A 51 -1.78 7.16 7.65
CA ALA A 51 -3.05 7.83 7.45
C ALA A 51 -4.19 7.18 8.27
N ALA A 52 -4.23 5.85 8.32
CA ALA A 52 -5.16 5.07 9.12
C ALA A 52 -4.96 5.30 10.62
N GLU A 53 -3.72 5.28 11.10
CA GLU A 53 -3.38 5.58 12.49
C GLU A 53 -3.84 6.99 12.88
N ALA A 54 -3.58 7.99 12.02
CA ALA A 54 -4.04 9.36 12.25
C ALA A 54 -5.58 9.45 12.28
N LEU A 55 -6.25 8.78 11.33
CA LEU A 55 -7.71 8.74 11.24
C LEU A 55 -8.34 8.13 12.50
N LEU A 56 -7.82 6.99 12.95
CA LEU A 56 -8.25 6.28 14.16
C LEU A 56 -7.94 7.07 15.44
N ALA A 57 -6.85 7.83 15.45
CA ALA A 57 -6.53 8.77 16.52
C ALA A 57 -7.41 10.03 16.53
N GLY A 58 -8.37 10.15 15.59
CA GLY A 58 -9.33 11.24 15.53
C GLY A 58 -8.87 12.46 14.76
N ALA A 59 -7.91 12.31 13.82
CA ALA A 59 -7.53 13.40 12.93
C ALA A 59 -8.77 13.96 12.20
N ALA A 60 -8.83 15.30 12.12
CA ALA A 60 -9.94 16.00 11.45
C ALA A 60 -9.88 15.85 9.93
N LYS A 61 -8.68 15.63 9.37
CA LYS A 61 -8.45 15.44 7.94
C LYS A 61 -7.19 14.63 7.67
N GLY A 62 -7.10 14.06 6.48
CA GLY A 62 -5.94 13.35 5.99
C GLY A 62 -6.19 12.77 4.61
N ALA A 63 -5.28 11.93 4.11
CA ALA A 63 -5.46 11.31 2.81
C ALA A 63 -4.68 10.00 2.68
N PHE A 64 -5.22 9.10 1.84
CA PHE A 64 -4.55 7.91 1.36
C PHE A 64 -4.12 8.13 -0.09
N VAL A 65 -2.84 7.94 -0.39
CA VAL A 65 -2.34 8.14 -1.76
C VAL A 65 -2.49 6.84 -2.53
N THR A 66 -3.16 6.85 -3.68
CA THR A 66 -3.37 5.62 -4.49
C THR A 66 -2.50 5.58 -5.74
N SER A 67 -1.91 6.71 -6.14
CA SER A 67 -0.91 6.76 -7.21
C SER A 67 -0.05 8.00 -7.07
N LEU A 68 1.26 7.88 -7.30
CA LEU A 68 2.23 8.97 -7.17
C LEU A 68 3.33 8.85 -8.23
N THR A 69 3.51 9.90 -9.02
CA THR A 69 4.73 10.11 -9.83
C THR A 69 5.82 10.75 -8.99
N ASP A 70 7.09 10.65 -9.41
CA ASP A 70 8.22 11.33 -8.76
C ASP A 70 7.94 12.84 -8.51
N PRO A 71 7.83 13.28 -7.24
CA PRO A 71 7.53 14.67 -6.89
C PRO A 71 8.57 15.70 -7.33
N SER A 72 9.78 15.26 -7.71
CA SER A 72 10.83 16.15 -8.23
C SER A 72 10.60 16.57 -9.69
N HIS A 73 9.63 15.96 -10.37
CA HIS A 73 9.25 16.22 -11.75
C HIS A 73 7.78 16.66 -11.86
N PRO A 74 7.39 17.34 -12.96
CA PRO A 74 5.98 17.57 -13.25
C PRO A 74 5.21 16.25 -13.32
N GLY A 75 4.13 16.17 -12.55
CA GLY A 75 3.34 14.96 -12.44
C GLY A 75 2.16 15.16 -11.49
N PHE A 76 1.58 14.05 -11.07
CA PHE A 76 0.34 14.04 -10.29
C PHE A 76 0.38 13.01 -9.16
N ALA A 77 -0.35 13.31 -8.09
CA ALA A 77 -0.77 12.32 -7.11
C ALA A 77 -2.28 12.14 -7.20
N PHE A 78 -2.73 10.89 -7.21
CA PHE A 78 -4.13 10.55 -6.95
C PHE A 78 -4.27 10.21 -5.48
N ILE A 79 -5.20 10.87 -4.81
CA ILE A 79 -5.43 10.71 -3.38
C ILE A 79 -6.91 10.49 -3.08
N TRP A 80 -7.15 9.80 -1.98
CA TRP A 80 -8.42 9.70 -1.30
C TRP A 80 -8.32 10.49 -0.01
N GLU A 81 -8.72 11.76 -0.06
CA GLU A 81 -8.79 12.58 1.15
C GLU A 81 -9.97 12.19 2.00
N PHE A 82 -9.83 12.37 3.31
CA PHE A 82 -10.92 12.26 4.27
C PHE A 82 -11.03 13.52 5.10
N LEU A 83 -12.28 13.88 5.44
CA LEU A 83 -12.64 14.97 6.33
C LEU A 83 -13.61 14.43 7.38
N ARG A 84 -13.38 14.77 8.64
CA ARG A 84 -14.27 14.39 9.74
C ARG A 84 -15.34 15.46 9.91
N ASP A 85 -16.59 15.05 9.78
CA ASP A 85 -17.77 15.87 10.03
C ASP A 85 -18.64 15.20 11.10
N GLY A 86 -18.43 15.62 12.35
CA GLY A 86 -19.07 14.98 13.51
C GLY A 86 -18.77 13.48 13.60
N ASP A 87 -19.82 12.67 13.49
CA ASP A 87 -19.77 11.20 13.53
C ASP A 87 -19.59 10.56 12.14
N GLU A 88 -19.35 11.36 11.11
CA GLU A 88 -19.12 10.91 9.74
C GLU A 88 -17.71 11.26 9.25
N LEU A 89 -17.25 10.47 8.29
CA LEU A 89 -16.07 10.71 7.49
C LEU A 89 -16.51 10.89 6.04
N VAL A 90 -16.14 12.02 5.46
CA VAL A 90 -16.40 12.38 4.08
C VAL A 90 -15.14 12.12 3.27
N PHE A 91 -15.26 11.34 2.20
CA PHE A 91 -14.16 10.98 1.31
C PHE A 91 -14.34 11.61 -0.07
N HIS A 92 -13.24 12.06 -0.66
CA HIS A 92 -13.18 12.49 -2.05
C HIS A 92 -11.98 11.88 -2.77
N ASN A 93 -12.19 11.51 -4.03
CA ASN A 93 -11.09 11.22 -4.95
C ASN A 93 -10.58 12.55 -5.54
N ARG A 94 -9.31 12.86 -5.33
CA ARG A 94 -8.69 14.12 -5.79
C ARG A 94 -7.38 13.85 -6.50
N LEU A 95 -7.11 14.71 -7.48
CA LEU A 95 -5.84 14.77 -8.21
C LEU A 95 -5.08 16.02 -7.77
N ILE A 96 -3.83 15.85 -7.34
CA ILE A 96 -2.93 16.93 -6.94
C ILE A 96 -1.85 17.10 -8.02
N ALA A 97 -1.71 18.31 -8.56
CA ALA A 97 -0.63 18.67 -9.48
C ALA A 97 0.66 19.00 -8.70
N LEU A 98 1.69 18.16 -8.80
CA LEU A 98 2.85 18.22 -7.91
C LEU A 98 3.70 19.50 -8.09
N HIS A 99 3.72 20.02 -9.32
CA HIS A 99 4.56 21.16 -9.72
C HIS A 99 4.00 22.53 -9.32
N GLU A 100 2.76 22.59 -8.83
CA GLU A 100 2.08 23.85 -8.50
C GLU A 100 2.35 24.29 -7.05
N HIS A 101 3.02 23.48 -6.24
CA HIS A 101 3.22 23.72 -4.82
C HIS A 101 4.58 24.35 -4.47
N GLN A 102 4.56 25.34 -3.57
CA GLN A 102 5.73 25.91 -2.91
C GLN A 102 5.47 25.99 -1.40
N PRO A 103 6.21 25.24 -0.54
CA PRO A 103 7.34 24.35 -0.87
C PRO A 103 6.95 23.12 -1.72
N PRO A 104 7.94 22.40 -2.29
CA PRO A 104 7.69 21.20 -3.12
C PRO A 104 6.80 20.18 -2.43
N PHE A 105 6.09 19.38 -3.23
CA PHE A 105 5.18 18.35 -2.73
C PHE A 105 5.89 17.36 -1.78
N ASP A 106 5.34 17.19 -0.58
CA ASP A 106 5.80 16.17 0.36
C ASP A 106 4.77 15.05 0.43
N PRO A 107 5.06 13.90 -0.18
CA PRO A 107 4.12 12.80 -0.25
C PRO A 107 3.93 12.10 1.11
N TRP A 108 4.74 12.41 2.13
CA TRP A 108 4.58 11.89 3.49
C TRP A 108 3.74 12.78 4.40
N ASP A 109 3.42 14.00 3.97
CA ASP A 109 2.61 14.98 4.70
C ASP A 109 1.42 15.46 3.84
N VAL A 110 0.69 14.51 3.26
CA VAL A 110 -0.38 14.80 2.28
C VAL A 110 -1.55 15.59 2.90
N ALA A 111 -1.76 15.43 4.22
CA ALA A 111 -2.82 16.13 4.96
C ALA A 111 -2.71 17.67 4.86
N ARG A 112 -1.52 18.22 4.59
CA ARG A 112 -1.32 19.66 4.38
C ARG A 112 -1.97 20.18 3.09
N TYR A 113 -2.22 19.30 2.13
CA TYR A 113 -2.84 19.60 0.84
C TYR A 113 -4.36 19.38 0.84
N VAL A 114 -4.89 18.78 1.89
CA VAL A 114 -6.34 18.63 2.07
C VAL A 114 -6.89 19.96 2.55
N GLU A 115 -7.68 20.61 1.72
CA GLU A 115 -8.34 21.87 2.07
C GLU A 115 -9.59 21.58 2.91
N PRO A 116 -9.99 22.48 3.82
CA PRO A 116 -11.31 22.39 4.44
C PRO A 116 -12.36 22.46 3.33
N HIS A 117 -13.22 21.45 3.23
CA HIS A 117 -14.34 21.49 2.30
C HIS A 117 -15.48 22.32 2.91
N GLU A 118 -15.93 23.34 2.19
CA GLU A 118 -17.25 23.93 2.41
C GLU A 118 -18.21 23.16 1.49
N PRO A 119 -19.32 22.60 2.01
CA PRO A 119 -20.28 21.90 1.17
C PRO A 119 -20.89 22.90 0.19
N ASP A 120 -20.44 22.86 -1.06
CA ASP A 120 -20.99 23.69 -2.13
C ASP A 120 -22.44 23.25 -2.36
N HIS A 121 -23.36 24.09 -1.90
CA HIS A 121 -24.81 23.97 -2.07
C HIS A 121 -25.29 24.30 -3.50
N GLU A 122 -24.40 24.33 -4.49
CA GLU A 122 -24.76 24.65 -5.87
C GLU A 122 -24.83 23.40 -6.74
N GLU A 123 -26.06 23.11 -7.14
CA GLU A 123 -26.50 22.04 -8.04
C GLU A 123 -25.75 22.10 -9.38
N GLY A 124 -24.63 21.39 -9.51
CA GLY A 124 -23.89 21.29 -10.77
C GLY A 124 -22.63 20.43 -10.70
N ASP A 125 -22.65 19.26 -11.35
CA ASP A 125 -21.55 18.29 -11.50
C ASP A 125 -20.79 17.97 -10.20
N GLY A 126 -21.51 17.38 -9.24
CA GLY A 126 -21.01 17.05 -7.91
C GLY A 126 -19.69 16.30 -7.92
N ILE A 127 -18.75 16.77 -7.10
CA ILE A 127 -17.56 16.00 -6.70
C ILE A 127 -18.06 14.64 -6.19
N SER A 128 -17.46 13.55 -6.66
CA SER A 128 -17.80 12.23 -6.15
C SER A 128 -17.42 12.17 -4.67
N GLU A 129 -18.44 12.00 -3.83
CA GLU A 129 -18.35 12.09 -2.37
C GLU A 129 -18.91 10.81 -1.76
N TRP A 130 -18.19 10.25 -0.79
CA TRP A 130 -18.60 9.06 -0.05
C TRP A 130 -18.59 9.34 1.44
N ARG A 131 -19.66 8.97 2.13
CA ARG A 131 -19.78 9.11 3.58
C ARG A 131 -19.67 7.76 4.26
N VAL A 132 -18.87 7.71 5.31
CA VAL A 132 -18.62 6.52 6.13
C VAL A 132 -18.84 6.89 7.59
N SER A 133 -19.59 6.08 8.34
CA SER A 133 -19.78 6.32 9.77
C SER A 133 -18.47 6.11 10.54
N ALA A 134 -18.10 7.09 11.37
CA ALA A 134 -16.96 6.98 12.25
C ALA A 134 -17.23 6.12 13.50
N ALA A 135 -18.50 5.93 13.87
CA ALA A 135 -18.88 5.28 15.12
C ALA A 135 -18.51 3.79 15.19
N GLU A 136 -18.40 3.13 14.03
CA GLU A 136 -18.03 1.72 13.90
C GLU A 136 -16.91 1.53 12.87
N LEU A 137 -15.97 2.47 12.84
CA LEU A 137 -14.88 2.46 11.88
C LEU A 137 -13.87 1.35 12.18
N GLU A 138 -13.68 0.47 11.20
CA GLU A 138 -12.56 -0.45 11.12
C GLU A 138 -11.72 -0.08 9.89
N VAL A 139 -10.40 -0.03 10.06
CA VAL A 139 -9.48 0.16 8.93
C VAL A 139 -8.65 -1.11 8.77
N ALA A 140 -8.78 -1.75 7.61
CA ALA A 140 -8.01 -2.92 7.23
C ALA A 140 -6.99 -2.52 6.16
N LEU A 141 -5.72 -2.88 6.36
CA LEU A 141 -4.69 -2.68 5.34
C LEU A 141 -4.21 -4.07 4.94
N GLU A 142 -4.41 -4.41 3.68
CA GLU A 142 -4.04 -5.71 3.16
C GLU A 142 -3.10 -5.51 2.00
N VAL A 143 -1.85 -5.88 2.17
CA VAL A 143 -1.10 -6.32 1.00
C VAL A 143 -1.08 -7.81 1.10
N THR A 144 -1.50 -8.46 0.02
CA THR A 144 -1.64 -9.90 -0.07
C THR A 144 -0.42 -10.51 0.62
N GLU A 145 -0.67 -11.06 1.81
CA GLU A 145 0.40 -11.39 2.74
C GLU A 145 1.29 -12.42 2.08
N CYS A 146 2.59 -12.18 2.12
CA CYS A 146 3.53 -13.25 1.86
C CYS A 146 3.23 -14.37 2.85
N ILE A 147 2.87 -15.55 2.35
CA ILE A 147 2.55 -16.70 3.20
C ILE A 147 3.81 -17.33 3.85
N PHE A 148 4.95 -16.65 3.74
CA PHE A 148 6.24 -16.99 4.31
C PHE A 148 6.75 -15.87 5.25
N PRO A 149 7.40 -16.21 6.38
CA PRO A 149 7.98 -15.23 7.28
C PRO A 149 9.14 -14.47 6.63
N LEU A 150 9.13 -13.14 6.80
CA LEU A 150 10.23 -12.29 6.39
C LEU A 150 11.28 -12.18 7.49
N ASP A 151 12.52 -11.95 7.07
CA ASP A 151 13.66 -11.65 7.94
C ASP A 151 14.00 -12.77 8.95
N ARG A 152 13.67 -14.02 8.59
CA ARG A 152 13.92 -15.21 9.41
C ARG A 152 14.56 -16.30 8.59
N TRP A 153 15.45 -17.05 9.24
CA TRP A 153 15.98 -18.29 8.67
C TRP A 153 14.98 -19.42 8.87
N GLY A 154 14.74 -20.19 7.81
CA GLY A 154 14.06 -21.48 7.83
C GLY A 154 15.06 -22.60 7.54
N ASP A 155 14.93 -23.69 8.29
CA ASP A 155 15.66 -24.93 8.06
C ASP A 155 14.94 -25.74 6.97
N VAL A 156 15.66 -26.12 5.92
CA VAL A 156 15.11 -26.85 4.77
C VAL A 156 15.47 -28.33 4.89
N SER A 157 14.43 -29.18 4.90
CA SER A 157 14.61 -30.64 4.94
C SER A 157 14.63 -31.21 3.52
N HIS A 158 15.56 -32.14 3.27
CA HIS A 158 15.63 -32.96 2.04
C HIS A 158 15.93 -32.24 0.72
N ALA A 159 16.64 -31.12 0.73
CA ALA A 159 17.14 -30.44 -0.47
C ALA A 159 18.67 -30.27 -0.45
N SER A 160 19.26 -29.87 -1.59
CA SER A 160 20.66 -29.39 -1.66
C SER A 160 20.85 -28.07 -0.91
N VAL A 161 19.75 -27.42 -0.53
CA VAL A 161 19.66 -26.24 0.32
C VAL A 161 19.26 -26.68 1.73
N HIS A 162 19.92 -26.16 2.77
CA HIS A 162 19.56 -26.43 4.17
C HIS A 162 19.06 -25.21 4.93
N LEU A 163 19.34 -24.01 4.45
CA LEU A 163 18.81 -22.78 5.03
C LEU A 163 18.24 -21.90 3.93
N VAL A 164 17.12 -21.26 4.24
CA VAL A 164 16.54 -20.20 3.41
C VAL A 164 16.15 -19.02 4.28
N ARG A 165 16.33 -17.80 3.80
CA ARG A 165 15.80 -16.57 4.39
C ARG A 165 15.26 -15.70 3.29
N VAL A 166 14.09 -15.12 3.52
CA VAL A 166 13.46 -14.19 2.60
C VAL A 166 13.46 -12.81 3.20
N GLU A 167 13.92 -11.83 2.44
CA GLU A 167 13.90 -10.41 2.82
C GLU A 167 13.17 -9.59 1.75
N ARG A 168 12.58 -8.47 2.14
CA ARG A 168 12.05 -7.52 1.15
C ARG A 168 13.20 -6.82 0.45
N SER A 169 13.12 -6.75 -0.88
CA SER A 169 14.05 -5.96 -1.69
C SER A 169 13.58 -4.51 -1.74
N SER A 170 14.51 -3.57 -1.65
CA SER A 170 14.23 -2.12 -1.79
C SER A 170 13.69 -1.72 -3.16
N GLY A 171 13.76 -2.61 -4.16
CA GLY A 171 13.27 -2.37 -5.54
C GLY A 171 11.86 -2.90 -5.82
N GLY A 172 11.15 -3.43 -4.81
CA GLY A 172 9.90 -4.16 -5.01
C GLY A 172 10.18 -5.60 -5.46
N GLY A 173 9.91 -6.57 -4.59
CA GLY A 173 10.25 -7.98 -4.75
C GLY A 173 10.90 -8.53 -3.49
N PHE A 174 11.37 -9.78 -3.54
CA PHE A 174 11.92 -10.48 -2.38
C PHE A 174 13.29 -11.04 -2.70
N LEU A 175 14.25 -10.75 -1.82
CA LEU A 175 15.56 -11.35 -1.83
C LEU A 175 15.47 -12.73 -1.19
N ILE A 176 15.76 -13.78 -1.94
CA ILE A 176 15.90 -15.12 -1.41
C ILE A 176 17.38 -15.37 -1.17
N VAL A 177 17.73 -15.74 0.07
CA VAL A 177 19.08 -16.13 0.46
C VAL A 177 19.04 -17.59 0.85
N THR A 178 19.79 -18.44 0.16
CA THR A 178 19.91 -19.85 0.49
C THR A 178 21.31 -20.22 0.92
N ARG A 179 21.44 -21.30 1.69
CA ARG A 179 22.72 -21.93 2.01
C ARG A 179 22.70 -23.40 1.61
N GLU A 180 23.60 -23.77 0.72
CA GLU A 180 23.74 -25.13 0.22
C GLU A 180 24.51 -26.06 1.18
N THR A 181 24.40 -27.37 0.97
CA THR A 181 25.10 -28.43 1.74
C THR A 181 26.62 -28.24 1.80
N HIS A 182 27.21 -27.65 0.76
CA HIS A 182 28.65 -27.40 0.70
C HIS A 182 29.07 -26.07 1.35
N GLY A 183 28.11 -25.33 1.91
CA GLY A 183 28.33 -24.09 2.65
C GLY A 183 28.32 -22.83 1.79
N GLU A 184 28.06 -22.94 0.49
CA GLU A 184 27.91 -21.81 -0.43
C GLU A 184 26.56 -21.11 -0.19
N PHE A 185 26.56 -19.78 -0.36
CA PHE A 185 25.35 -18.97 -0.35
C PHE A 185 24.98 -18.62 -1.77
N ASP A 186 23.70 -18.78 -2.11
CA ASP A 186 23.13 -18.26 -3.35
C ASP A 186 22.05 -17.23 -3.04
N VAL A 187 21.98 -16.19 -3.87
CA VAL A 187 21.13 -15.02 -3.64
C VAL A 187 20.55 -14.53 -4.95
N TRP A 188 19.23 -14.41 -4.99
CA TRP A 188 18.52 -13.86 -6.14
C TRP A 188 17.25 -13.13 -5.70
N VAL A 189 16.64 -12.39 -6.64
CA VAL A 189 15.44 -11.57 -6.38
C VAL A 189 14.28 -12.13 -7.20
N GLU A 190 13.13 -12.30 -6.56
CA GLU A 190 11.92 -12.88 -7.15
C GLU A 190 10.66 -12.09 -6.75
N THR A 191 9.55 -12.38 -7.41
CA THR A 191 8.21 -11.91 -7.00
C THR A 191 7.66 -12.72 -5.81
N ALA A 192 6.56 -12.26 -5.20
CA ALA A 192 5.93 -12.97 -4.08
C ALA A 192 5.48 -14.39 -4.48
N ASP A 193 4.77 -14.52 -5.62
CA ASP A 193 4.32 -15.81 -6.15
C ASP A 193 5.48 -16.76 -6.49
N GLU A 194 6.59 -16.24 -7.02
CA GLU A 194 7.77 -17.06 -7.34
C GLU A 194 8.47 -17.56 -6.07
N VAL A 195 8.56 -16.72 -5.03
CA VAL A 195 9.05 -17.14 -3.72
C VAL A 195 8.13 -18.19 -3.12
N ASP A 196 6.81 -17.98 -3.18
CA ASP A 196 5.86 -18.95 -2.65
C ASP A 196 5.94 -20.30 -3.38
N ALA A 197 5.97 -20.29 -4.71
CA ALA A 197 6.12 -21.50 -5.51
C ALA A 197 7.45 -22.22 -5.20
N TYR A 198 8.54 -21.47 -5.04
CA TYR A 198 9.84 -22.00 -4.65
C TYR A 198 9.79 -22.63 -3.26
N LEU A 199 9.31 -21.91 -2.25
CA LEU A 199 9.24 -22.37 -0.87
C LEU A 199 8.23 -23.50 -0.67
N SER A 200 7.13 -23.53 -1.43
CA SER A 200 6.16 -24.62 -1.42
C SER A 200 6.75 -25.93 -1.94
N GLY A 201 7.79 -25.87 -2.77
CA GLY A 201 8.59 -27.02 -3.18
C GLY A 201 9.59 -27.49 -2.12
N LEU A 202 9.75 -26.74 -1.02
CA LEU A 202 10.67 -27.02 0.06
C LEU A 202 9.93 -27.36 1.35
N GLU A 203 10.41 -28.35 2.09
CA GLU A 203 9.96 -28.57 3.46
C GLU A 203 10.72 -27.62 4.39
N VAL A 204 10.16 -26.44 4.63
CA VAL A 204 10.79 -25.39 5.45
C VAL A 204 10.21 -25.34 6.88
N GLU A 205 11.08 -25.50 7.88
CA GLU A 205 10.77 -25.24 9.29
C GLU A 205 11.34 -23.88 9.70
N TRP A 206 10.47 -22.90 9.93
CA TRP A 206 10.88 -21.54 10.26
C TRP A 206 11.37 -21.42 11.70
N ARG A 207 12.56 -20.84 11.88
CA ARG A 207 13.08 -20.56 13.23
C ARG A 207 12.26 -19.48 13.91
N LEU A 208 12.10 -19.63 15.22
CA LEU A 208 11.51 -18.60 16.07
C LEU A 208 12.46 -17.39 16.15
N ALA A 209 11.86 -16.20 16.25
CA ALA A 209 12.57 -14.93 16.42
C ALA A 209 13.15 -14.78 17.83
#